data_AF-A0A3D4MIJ7-F1
#
_entry.id   AF-A0A3D4MIJ7-F1
#
_cell.length_a   1.000
_cell.length_b   1.000
_cell.length_c   1.000
_cell.angle_alpha   90.00
_cell.angle_beta   90.00
_cell.angle_gamma   90.00
#
_symmetry.space_group_name_H-M   'P 1'
#
loop_
_entity.id
_entity.type
_entity.pdbx_description
1 polymer ?
#
loop_
_entity_poly.entity_id
_entity_poly.type
_entity_poly.pdbx_seq_one_letter_code
_entity_poly.pdbx_strand_id
1 'polypeptide(L)'
;MKKKSKVIGKDYDKLEKNNLCGRIDYYGLIAKDGRIKIDTKRYKKFFAIPDSKIENRHSVYYLPTKQHRSDYKCNWFRDLLAGYKQLWFREYKSFIDSIKTPKQVEDNARLSYLSDGVLEYDEVNAKAFVAGMKRTKEYKVIIKSLYAQFFHQLMSSIDALCLKMLTACGYKEEDYTKKQFDIYMQGLQGDSALSFRQYTNYPLYDRAFTVWNFLKHNSLRSYRSLKQWYPKMVWDPEDKYQNGESALSVVKLDEKFILDCLDNLHLFFDELCARSFGENAEDAQWDYDDYFEEVVQNQIDVIVNPLDL
;
A
#
# COMPACT_ATOMS: atom_id res chain seq x y z
N MET A 1 -31.36 -26.04 -29.55
CA MET A 1 -32.40 -25.40 -28.70
C MET A 1 -31.76 -24.34 -27.82
N LYS A 2 -32.04 -23.05 -28.05
CA LYS A 2 -31.65 -21.97 -27.13
C LYS A 2 -32.48 -22.12 -25.85
N LYS A 3 -31.84 -22.42 -24.71
CA LYS A 3 -32.50 -22.38 -23.39
C LYS A 3 -32.99 -20.94 -23.17
N LYS A 4 -34.31 -20.72 -23.20
CA LYS A 4 -34.92 -19.48 -22.70
C LYS A 4 -34.56 -19.39 -21.22
N SER A 5 -33.64 -18.51 -20.84
CA SER A 5 -33.46 -18.19 -19.43
C SER A 5 -34.78 -17.58 -18.94
N LYS A 6 -35.36 -18.19 -17.91
CA LYS A 6 -36.54 -17.62 -17.25
C LYS A 6 -36.13 -16.26 -16.70
N VAL A 7 -36.72 -15.20 -17.23
CA VAL A 7 -36.63 -13.85 -16.66
C VAL A 7 -37.24 -13.93 -15.27
N ILE A 8 -36.40 -13.93 -14.23
CA ILE A 8 -36.86 -13.66 -12.88
C ILE A 8 -37.07 -12.14 -12.86
N GLY A 9 -38.21 -11.68 -13.38
CA GLY A 9 -38.60 -10.28 -13.28
C GLY A 9 -38.96 -10.02 -11.83
N LYS A 10 -38.11 -9.28 -11.12
CA LYS A 10 -38.36 -8.94 -9.72
C LYS A 10 -39.42 -7.84 -9.67
N ASP A 11 -40.48 -8.06 -8.91
CA ASP A 11 -41.56 -7.09 -8.75
C ASP A 11 -41.15 -6.04 -7.71
N TYR A 12 -40.51 -4.97 -8.18
CA TYR A 12 -40.06 -3.88 -7.33
C TYR A 12 -41.22 -3.04 -6.77
N ASP A 13 -42.36 -3.00 -7.47
CA ASP A 13 -43.54 -2.24 -7.02
C ASP A 13 -44.08 -2.81 -5.71
N LYS A 14 -44.04 -4.14 -5.57
CA LYS A 14 -44.39 -4.80 -4.31
C LYS A 14 -43.40 -4.48 -3.18
N LEU A 15 -42.12 -4.33 -3.48
CA LEU A 15 -41.09 -3.97 -2.48
C LEU A 15 -41.25 -2.52 -2.02
N GLU A 16 -41.60 -1.61 -2.93
CA GLU A 16 -41.89 -0.20 -2.63
C GLU A 16 -43.17 -0.04 -1.82
N LYS A 17 -44.28 -0.68 -2.24
CA LYS A 17 -45.56 -0.60 -1.52
C LYS A 17 -45.47 -1.10 -0.07
N ASN A 18 -44.62 -2.08 0.18
CA ASN A 18 -44.41 -2.65 1.52
C ASN A 18 -43.24 -2.00 2.29
N ASN A 19 -42.66 -0.93 1.76
CA ASN A 19 -41.54 -0.19 2.35
C ASN A 19 -40.37 -1.08 2.82
N LEU A 20 -40.00 -2.09 2.04
CA LEU A 20 -39.00 -3.09 2.41
C LEU A 20 -37.55 -2.62 2.20
N CYS A 21 -37.25 -1.38 2.61
CA CYS A 21 -35.95 -0.73 2.48
C CYS A 21 -34.82 -1.42 3.27
N GLY A 22 -35.14 -2.33 4.20
CA GLY A 22 -34.15 -3.14 4.92
C GLY A 22 -33.66 -4.39 4.18
N ARG A 23 -34.09 -4.62 2.93
CA ARG A 23 -33.67 -5.80 2.14
C ARG A 23 -32.74 -5.40 1.00
N ILE A 24 -31.66 -6.15 0.79
CA ILE A 24 -30.71 -5.88 -0.30
C ILE A 24 -31.36 -5.87 -1.69
N ASP A 25 -32.42 -6.66 -1.87
CA ASP A 25 -33.10 -6.76 -3.14
C ASP A 25 -34.04 -5.62 -3.48
N TYR A 26 -34.42 -4.82 -2.48
CA TYR A 26 -35.04 -3.52 -2.70
C TYR A 26 -34.16 -2.63 -3.58
N TYR A 27 -32.84 -2.74 -3.42
CA TYR A 27 -31.83 -1.94 -4.11
C TYR A 27 -31.34 -2.56 -5.43
N GLY A 28 -31.92 -3.69 -5.85
CA GLY A 28 -31.56 -4.34 -7.12
C GLY A 28 -30.47 -5.40 -7.02
N LEU A 29 -30.10 -5.85 -5.80
CA LEU A 29 -29.19 -6.98 -5.61
C LEU A 29 -29.98 -8.29 -5.55
N ILE A 30 -29.52 -9.28 -6.31
CA ILE A 30 -30.16 -10.59 -6.41
C ILE A 30 -29.12 -11.65 -6.08
N ALA A 31 -29.14 -12.10 -4.83
CA ALA A 31 -28.35 -13.26 -4.40
C ALA A 31 -28.88 -14.53 -5.07
N LYS A 32 -28.01 -15.22 -5.82
CA LYS A 32 -28.33 -16.48 -6.47
C LYS A 32 -27.07 -17.31 -6.67
N ASP A 33 -27.14 -18.59 -6.31
CA ASP A 33 -26.06 -19.57 -6.51
C ASP A 33 -24.74 -19.13 -5.83
N GLY A 34 -24.83 -18.47 -4.67
CA GLY A 34 -23.68 -17.93 -3.94
C GLY A 34 -23.02 -16.69 -4.58
N ARG A 35 -23.66 -16.09 -5.58
CA ARG A 35 -23.17 -14.88 -6.26
C ARG A 35 -24.22 -13.77 -6.24
N ILE A 36 -23.77 -12.53 -6.40
CA ILE A 36 -24.64 -11.35 -6.50
C ILE A 36 -24.81 -10.89 -7.94
N LYS A 37 -26.07 -10.83 -8.37
CA LYS A 37 -26.47 -10.24 -9.65
C LYS A 37 -27.09 -8.89 -9.41
N ILE A 38 -26.74 -7.92 -10.27
CA ILE A 38 -27.10 -6.52 -10.09
C ILE A 38 -28.06 -6.12 -11.20
N ASP A 39 -29.25 -5.71 -10.79
CA ASP A 39 -30.15 -4.95 -11.63
C ASP A 39 -29.70 -3.49 -11.63
N THR A 40 -28.88 -3.11 -12.60
CA THR A 40 -28.34 -1.76 -12.62
C THR A 40 -29.37 -0.68 -12.82
N LYS A 41 -30.52 -0.98 -13.45
CA LYS A 41 -31.60 0.02 -13.58
C LYS A 41 -32.18 0.34 -12.22
N ARG A 42 -32.35 -0.68 -11.36
CA ARG A 42 -32.78 -0.50 -9.98
C ARG A 42 -31.67 0.14 -9.14
N TYR A 43 -30.46 -0.38 -9.21
CA TYR A 43 -29.31 0.08 -8.43
C TYR A 43 -29.03 1.57 -8.66
N LYS A 44 -29.06 2.04 -9.92
CA LYS A 44 -28.84 3.44 -10.30
C LYS A 44 -29.86 4.42 -9.71
N LYS A 45 -31.03 3.94 -9.27
CA LYS A 45 -32.00 4.81 -8.57
C LYS A 45 -31.49 5.25 -7.19
N PHE A 46 -30.58 4.48 -6.59
CA PHE A 46 -30.11 4.70 -5.22
C PHE A 46 -28.63 5.06 -5.16
N PHE A 47 -27.82 4.52 -6.08
CA PHE A 47 -26.36 4.62 -6.02
C PHE A 47 -25.76 5.04 -7.36
N ALA A 48 -24.58 5.67 -7.30
CA ALA A 48 -23.77 5.90 -8.48
C ALA A 48 -23.23 4.55 -9.01
N ILE A 49 -23.23 4.40 -10.33
CA ILE A 49 -22.61 3.25 -10.98
C ILE A 49 -21.09 3.52 -11.07
N PRO A 50 -20.22 2.60 -10.62
CA PRO A 50 -18.77 2.81 -10.62
C PRO A 50 -18.19 3.02 -12.03
N ASP A 51 -18.73 2.33 -13.03
CA ASP A 51 -18.23 2.39 -14.40
C ASP A 51 -19.36 2.26 -15.43
N SER A 52 -19.29 3.06 -16.50
CA SER A 52 -20.23 3.04 -17.62
C SER A 52 -20.32 1.69 -18.35
N LYS A 53 -19.26 0.88 -18.34
CA LYS A 53 -19.24 -0.45 -18.97
C LYS A 53 -20.27 -1.40 -18.38
N ILE A 54 -20.65 -1.18 -17.12
CA ILE A 54 -21.69 -1.94 -16.44
C ILE A 54 -23.03 -1.72 -17.16
N GLU A 55 -23.29 -0.53 -17.70
CA GLU A 55 -24.53 -0.21 -18.44
C GLU A 55 -24.55 -0.79 -19.86
N ASN A 56 -23.38 -0.91 -20.50
CA ASN A 56 -23.22 -1.37 -21.88
C ASN A 56 -23.10 -2.89 -22.01
N ARG A 57 -24.05 -3.63 -21.43
CA ARG A 57 -24.03 -5.11 -21.39
C ARG A 57 -25.16 -5.75 -22.19
N HIS A 58 -24.90 -6.98 -22.67
CA HIS A 58 -25.89 -7.79 -23.38
C HIS A 58 -26.85 -8.55 -22.45
N SER A 59 -26.55 -8.65 -21.15
CA SER A 59 -27.36 -9.36 -20.16
C SER A 59 -28.25 -8.40 -19.37
N VAL A 60 -29.40 -8.91 -18.90
CA VAL A 60 -30.34 -8.15 -18.06
C VAL A 60 -29.69 -7.70 -16.75
N TYR A 61 -28.91 -8.58 -16.12
CA TYR A 61 -28.19 -8.31 -14.88
C TYR A 61 -26.69 -8.22 -15.12
N TYR A 62 -26.03 -7.34 -14.39
CA TYR A 62 -24.58 -7.35 -14.27
C TYR A 62 -24.18 -8.41 -13.24
N LEU A 63 -23.13 -9.16 -13.52
CA LEU A 63 -22.53 -10.12 -12.60
C LEU A 63 -21.07 -9.71 -12.47
N PRO A 64 -20.60 -9.32 -11.27
CA PRO A 64 -19.21 -8.98 -11.07
C PRO A 64 -18.27 -10.13 -11.45
N THR A 65 -17.05 -9.82 -11.83
CA THR A 65 -16.10 -10.86 -12.27
C THR A 65 -15.67 -11.75 -11.11
N LYS A 66 -15.44 -11.17 -9.94
CA LYS A 66 -15.01 -11.87 -8.72
C LYS A 66 -16.06 -11.83 -7.62
N GLN A 67 -15.86 -12.62 -6.57
CA GLN A 67 -16.76 -12.58 -5.40
C GLN A 67 -16.20 -11.63 -4.36
N HIS A 68 -14.92 -11.79 -4.03
CA HIS A 68 -14.26 -11.03 -2.98
C HIS A 68 -13.21 -10.07 -3.56
N ARG A 69 -12.97 -8.97 -2.86
CA ARG A 69 -11.87 -8.04 -3.17
C ARG A 69 -10.52 -8.76 -3.25
N SER A 70 -10.31 -9.73 -2.35
CA SER A 70 -9.11 -10.56 -2.27
C SER A 70 -8.98 -11.59 -3.38
N ASP A 71 -9.96 -11.76 -4.26
CA ASP A 71 -9.78 -12.64 -5.42
C ASP A 71 -8.91 -11.98 -6.51
N TYR A 72 -8.75 -10.66 -6.44
CA TYR A 72 -7.81 -9.88 -7.24
C TYR A 72 -6.46 -9.81 -6.53
N LYS A 73 -5.41 -10.33 -7.15
CA LYS A 73 -4.05 -10.31 -6.59
C LYS A 73 -3.48 -8.90 -6.54
N CYS A 74 -3.83 -8.01 -7.47
CA CYS A 74 -3.42 -6.60 -7.40
C CYS A 74 -3.89 -5.92 -6.12
N ASN A 75 -5.10 -6.24 -5.64
CA ASN A 75 -5.62 -5.71 -4.38
C ASN A 75 -4.80 -6.17 -3.17
N TRP A 76 -4.14 -7.33 -3.20
CA TRP A 76 -3.30 -7.77 -2.08
C TRP A 76 -2.17 -6.77 -1.81
N PHE A 77 -1.52 -6.28 -2.87
CA PHE A 77 -0.43 -5.32 -2.76
C PHE A 77 -0.95 -3.91 -2.45
N ARG A 78 -2.07 -3.50 -3.06
CA ARG A 78 -2.71 -2.21 -2.77
C ARG A 78 -3.14 -2.12 -1.31
N ASP A 79 -3.80 -3.16 -0.78
CA ASP A 79 -4.28 -3.19 0.59
C ASP A 79 -3.11 -3.24 1.59
N LEU A 80 -2.04 -3.98 1.27
CA LEU A 80 -0.81 -3.97 2.08
C LEU A 80 -0.21 -2.55 2.16
N LEU A 81 -0.03 -1.89 1.01
CA LEU A 81 0.57 -0.55 0.93
C LEU A 81 -0.32 0.50 1.61
N ALA A 82 -1.64 0.42 1.43
CA ALA A 82 -2.61 1.28 2.11
C ALA A 82 -2.53 1.10 3.63
N GLY A 83 -2.43 -0.15 4.12
CA GLY A 83 -2.24 -0.46 5.53
C GLY A 83 -0.96 0.17 6.10
N TYR A 84 0.17 0.02 5.40
CA TYR A 84 1.42 0.67 5.80
C TYR A 84 1.36 2.19 5.74
N LYS A 85 0.64 2.77 4.78
CA LYS A 85 0.43 4.21 4.70
C LYS A 85 -0.38 4.72 5.88
N GLN A 86 -1.45 4.04 6.26
CA GLN A 86 -2.20 4.35 7.46
C GLN A 86 -1.34 4.23 8.72
N LEU A 87 -0.56 3.14 8.84
CA LEU A 87 0.37 2.93 9.95
C LEU A 87 1.44 4.03 10.05
N TRP A 88 1.94 4.50 8.90
CA TRP A 88 2.89 5.61 8.84
C TRP A 88 2.29 6.88 9.46
N PHE A 89 1.13 7.31 8.99
CA PHE A 89 0.54 8.57 9.42
C PHE A 89 -0.08 8.52 10.83
N ARG A 90 -0.62 7.38 11.24
CA ARG A 90 -1.25 7.23 12.57
C ARG A 90 -0.21 7.05 13.67
N GLU A 91 0.79 6.19 13.46
CA GLU A 91 1.69 5.77 14.53
C GLU A 91 3.12 6.30 14.33
N TYR A 92 3.77 5.93 13.23
CA TYR A 92 5.21 6.19 13.06
C TYR A 92 5.54 7.68 12.97
N LYS A 93 4.77 8.44 12.18
CA LYS A 93 4.99 9.87 12.00
C LYS A 93 4.80 10.61 13.32
N SER A 94 3.70 10.34 14.03
CA SER A 94 3.41 10.91 15.34
C SER A 94 4.53 10.61 16.34
N PHE A 95 4.99 9.35 16.39
CA PHE A 95 6.09 8.94 17.26
C PHE A 95 7.39 9.66 16.91
N ILE A 96 7.75 9.75 15.64
CA ILE A 96 8.98 10.40 15.17
C ILE A 96 8.95 11.91 15.49
N ASP A 97 7.81 12.55 15.25
CA ASP A 97 7.61 13.98 15.51
C ASP A 97 7.64 14.30 17.03
N SER A 98 7.39 13.30 17.90
CA SER A 98 7.49 13.44 19.36
C SER A 98 8.92 13.39 19.91
N ILE A 99 9.91 12.99 19.10
CA ILE A 99 11.30 12.86 19.55
C ILE A 99 11.89 14.25 19.80
N LYS A 100 12.43 14.45 21.01
CA LYS A 100 13.08 15.72 21.39
C LYS A 100 14.14 16.14 20.37
N THR A 101 13.86 17.26 19.72
CA THR A 101 14.74 17.90 18.73
C THR A 101 15.96 18.52 19.40
N PRO A 102 17.06 18.75 18.65
CA PRO A 102 18.22 19.48 19.16
C PRO A 102 17.85 20.85 19.77
N LYS A 103 16.90 21.55 19.16
CA LYS A 103 16.43 22.86 19.63
C LYS A 103 15.65 22.75 20.94
N GLN A 104 14.77 21.77 21.07
CA GLN A 104 14.07 21.52 22.34
C GLN A 104 15.04 21.13 23.46
N VAL A 105 16.13 20.41 23.15
CA VAL A 105 17.17 20.12 24.15
C VAL A 105 17.92 21.38 24.56
N GLU A 106 18.29 22.23 23.60
CA GLU A 106 18.89 23.54 23.86
C GLU A 106 17.97 24.40 24.77
N ASP A 107 16.69 24.52 24.41
CA ASP A 107 15.75 25.38 25.14
C ASP A 107 15.48 24.86 26.56
N ASN A 108 15.34 23.53 26.73
CA ASN A 108 15.22 22.92 28.06
C ASN A 108 16.48 23.13 28.91
N ALA A 109 17.67 23.00 28.32
CA ALA A 109 18.93 23.24 29.02
C ALA A 109 19.06 24.71 29.44
N ARG A 110 18.66 25.66 28.57
CA ARG A 110 18.64 27.10 28.88
C ARG A 110 17.75 27.38 30.09
N LEU A 111 16.52 26.85 30.09
CA LEU A 111 15.58 27.04 31.20
C LEU A 111 16.15 26.49 32.52
N SER A 112 16.75 25.30 32.50
CA SER A 112 17.37 24.69 33.68
C SER A 112 18.54 25.52 34.23
N TYR A 113 19.44 25.98 33.37
CA TYR A 113 20.60 26.75 33.85
C TYR A 113 20.20 28.14 34.36
N LEU A 114 19.17 28.76 33.78
CA LEU A 114 18.60 30.00 34.31
C LEU A 114 17.94 29.79 35.67
N SER A 115 17.23 28.66 35.87
CA SER A 115 16.58 28.38 37.16
C SER A 115 17.56 28.12 38.29
N ASP A 116 18.74 27.59 37.98
CA ASP A 116 19.76 27.29 38.98
C ASP A 116 20.46 28.56 39.51
N GLY A 117 20.45 29.66 38.75
CA GLY A 117 20.96 30.97 39.18
C GLY A 117 22.48 31.05 39.39
N VAL A 118 23.22 29.99 39.07
CA VAL A 118 24.69 29.89 39.29
C VAL A 118 25.49 30.56 38.18
N LEU A 119 24.96 30.61 36.95
CA LEU A 119 25.68 31.05 35.75
C LEU A 119 25.15 32.40 35.26
N GLU A 120 26.03 33.18 34.64
CA GLU A 120 25.63 34.41 33.93
C GLU A 120 24.86 34.09 32.64
N TYR A 121 24.04 35.03 32.19
CA TYR A 121 23.14 34.85 31.04
C TYR A 121 23.86 34.39 29.76
N ASP A 122 25.03 34.97 29.46
CA ASP A 122 25.81 34.61 28.28
C ASP A 122 26.40 33.20 28.39
N GLU A 123 26.85 32.81 29.58
CA GLU A 123 27.34 31.46 29.85
C GLU A 123 26.23 30.41 29.72
N VAL A 124 25.01 30.74 30.19
CA VAL A 124 23.83 29.90 30.03
C VAL A 124 23.51 29.66 28.56
N ASN A 125 23.50 30.72 27.74
CA ASN A 125 23.24 30.60 26.31
C ASN A 125 24.28 29.75 25.60
N ALA A 126 25.57 29.95 25.90
CA ALA A 126 26.65 29.16 25.31
C ALA A 126 26.53 27.67 25.68
N LYS A 127 26.30 27.35 26.97
CA LYS A 127 26.15 25.95 27.42
C LYS A 127 24.91 25.28 26.85
N ALA A 128 23.78 25.99 26.77
CA ALA A 128 22.56 25.48 26.16
C ALA A 128 22.75 25.15 24.68
N PHE A 129 23.40 26.04 23.92
CA PHE A 129 23.72 25.82 22.51
C PHE A 129 24.59 24.57 22.32
N VAL A 130 25.62 24.39 23.15
CA VAL A 130 26.47 23.19 23.12
C VAL A 130 25.64 21.92 23.40
N ALA A 131 24.67 21.96 24.31
CA ALA A 131 23.78 20.83 24.58
C ALA A 131 22.93 20.45 23.36
N GLY A 132 22.36 21.43 22.66
CA GLY A 132 21.65 21.21 21.39
C GLY A 132 22.56 20.67 20.28
N MET A 133 23.75 21.25 20.10
CA MET A 133 24.73 20.77 19.13
C MET A 133 25.13 19.32 19.38
N LYS A 134 25.42 18.97 20.63
CA LYS A 134 25.75 17.61 21.05
C LYS A 134 24.62 16.60 20.81
N ARG A 135 23.39 17.04 20.57
CA ARG A 135 22.24 16.18 20.24
C ARG A 135 22.06 15.97 18.73
N THR A 136 22.64 16.82 17.90
CA THR A 136 22.32 16.89 16.47
C THR A 136 22.69 15.60 15.73
N LYS A 137 23.85 15.02 16.03
CA LYS A 137 24.33 13.81 15.37
C LYS A 137 23.46 12.60 15.73
N GLU A 138 23.22 12.39 17.01
CA GLU A 138 22.41 11.31 17.57
C GLU A 138 20.97 11.42 17.08
N TYR A 139 20.39 12.62 17.07
CA TYR A 139 19.05 12.85 16.56
C TYR A 139 18.95 12.40 15.09
N LYS A 140 19.87 12.83 14.22
CA LYS A 140 19.87 12.43 12.81
C LYS A 140 19.99 10.91 12.63
N VAL A 141 20.88 10.27 13.41
CA VAL A 141 21.05 8.81 13.36
C VAL A 141 19.78 8.09 13.80
N ILE A 142 19.18 8.49 14.92
CA ILE A 142 17.96 7.88 15.46
C ILE A 142 16.82 7.97 14.45
N ILE A 143 16.56 9.16 13.91
CA ILE A 143 15.48 9.38 12.92
C ILE A 143 15.70 8.50 11.69
N LYS A 144 16.93 8.48 11.16
CA LYS A 144 17.27 7.67 9.98
C LYS A 144 17.14 6.17 10.25
N SER A 145 17.50 5.70 11.45
CA SER A 145 17.30 4.31 11.86
C SER A 145 15.83 3.94 11.96
N LEU A 146 14.97 4.84 12.46
CA LEU A 146 13.52 4.61 12.50
C LEU A 146 12.91 4.54 11.09
N TYR A 147 13.34 5.42 10.19
CA TYR A 147 12.99 5.35 8.77
C TYR A 147 13.42 4.02 8.13
N ALA A 148 14.65 3.58 8.42
CA ALA A 148 15.17 2.30 7.93
C ALA A 148 14.38 1.11 8.47
N GLN A 149 14.02 1.13 9.74
CA GLN A 149 13.24 0.06 10.35
C GLN A 149 11.85 -0.04 9.72
N PHE A 150 11.16 1.09 9.55
CA PHE A 150 9.86 1.12 8.87
C PHE A 150 9.97 0.59 7.43
N PHE A 151 10.95 1.10 6.68
CA PHE A 151 11.18 0.71 5.29
C PHE A 151 11.57 -0.77 5.16
N HIS A 152 12.37 -1.29 6.09
CA HIS A 152 12.67 -2.72 6.17
C HIS A 152 11.42 -3.55 6.37
N GLN A 153 10.54 -3.16 7.29
CA GLN A 153 9.31 -3.87 7.57
C GLN A 153 8.38 -3.88 6.36
N LEU A 154 8.20 -2.72 5.72
CA LEU A 154 7.44 -2.57 4.47
C LEU A 154 7.95 -3.52 3.39
N MET A 155 9.24 -3.47 3.07
CA MET A 155 9.81 -4.27 1.98
C MET A 155 9.84 -5.76 2.30
N SER A 156 10.07 -6.14 3.55
CA SER A 156 9.96 -7.54 3.99
C SER A 156 8.53 -8.06 3.87
N SER A 157 7.52 -7.24 4.17
CA SER A 157 6.11 -7.63 3.97
C SER A 157 5.73 -7.76 2.50
N ILE A 158 6.27 -6.89 1.63
CA ILE A 158 6.10 -7.01 0.18
C ILE A 158 6.74 -8.31 -0.32
N ASP A 159 7.96 -8.62 0.11
CA ASP A 159 8.69 -9.83 -0.26
C ASP A 159 7.95 -11.11 0.19
N ALA A 160 7.42 -11.09 1.42
CA ALA A 160 6.57 -12.17 1.94
C ALA A 160 5.26 -12.31 1.14
N LEU A 161 4.65 -11.19 0.73
CA LEU A 161 3.43 -11.21 -0.07
C LEU A 161 3.67 -11.72 -1.50
N CYS A 162 4.82 -11.39 -2.10
CA CYS A 162 5.26 -11.97 -3.36
C CYS A 162 5.39 -13.50 -3.24
N LEU A 163 6.02 -14.03 -2.19
CA LEU A 163 6.08 -15.48 -1.95
C LEU A 163 4.67 -16.08 -1.75
N LYS A 164 3.82 -15.43 -0.96
CA LYS A 164 2.42 -15.86 -0.78
C LYS A 164 1.68 -15.94 -2.13
N MET A 165 1.84 -14.95 -2.99
CA MET A 165 1.27 -14.96 -4.33
C MET A 165 1.84 -16.09 -5.19
N LEU A 166 3.15 -16.32 -5.18
CA LEU A 166 3.78 -17.43 -5.88
C LEU A 166 3.22 -18.77 -5.43
N THR A 167 3.15 -19.02 -4.13
CA THR A 167 2.61 -20.28 -3.58
C THR A 167 1.14 -20.47 -3.93
N ALA A 168 0.34 -19.39 -3.91
CA ALA A 168 -1.06 -19.42 -4.36
C ALA A 168 -1.20 -19.76 -5.85
N CYS A 169 -0.17 -19.49 -6.67
CA CYS A 169 -0.10 -19.88 -8.08
C CYS A 169 0.49 -21.28 -8.31
N GLY A 170 0.87 -22.00 -7.24
CA GLY A 170 1.40 -23.36 -7.32
C GLY A 170 2.93 -23.44 -7.30
N TYR A 171 3.64 -22.39 -6.90
CA TYR A 171 5.07 -22.45 -6.61
C TYR A 171 5.33 -23.35 -5.38
N LYS A 172 6.32 -24.25 -5.48
CA LYS A 172 6.58 -25.31 -4.48
C LYS A 172 7.93 -25.21 -3.78
N GLU A 173 8.82 -24.31 -4.22
CA GLU A 173 10.12 -24.15 -3.58
C GLU A 173 9.98 -23.46 -2.22
N GLU A 174 10.94 -23.70 -1.34
CA GLU A 174 10.94 -23.16 0.03
C GLU A 174 11.32 -21.67 0.09
N ASP A 175 12.09 -21.18 -0.88
CA ASP A 175 12.52 -19.81 -0.98
C ASP A 175 12.43 -19.28 -2.42
N TYR A 176 12.71 -17.97 -2.58
CA TYR A 176 12.84 -17.40 -3.90
C TYR A 176 13.80 -16.22 -3.92
N THR A 177 14.47 -16.05 -5.06
CA THR A 177 15.24 -14.87 -5.41
C THR A 177 14.42 -13.97 -6.33
N LYS A 178 14.74 -12.66 -6.37
CA LYS A 178 14.13 -11.73 -7.34
C LYS A 178 14.20 -12.23 -8.79
N LYS A 179 15.26 -12.95 -9.16
CA LYS A 179 15.39 -13.56 -10.49
C LYS A 179 14.41 -14.72 -10.68
N GLN A 180 14.27 -15.60 -9.69
CA GLN A 180 13.26 -16.68 -9.73
C GLN A 180 11.84 -16.09 -9.79
N PHE A 181 11.58 -14.99 -9.09
CA PHE A 181 10.31 -14.29 -9.17
C PHE A 181 10.00 -13.80 -10.59
N ASP A 182 10.94 -13.10 -11.21
CA ASP A 182 10.80 -12.62 -12.60
C ASP A 182 10.53 -13.78 -13.57
N ILE A 183 11.33 -14.86 -13.49
CA ILE A 183 11.18 -16.03 -14.36
C ILE A 183 9.82 -16.72 -14.15
N TYR A 184 9.39 -16.89 -12.90
CA TYR A 184 8.13 -17.55 -12.62
C TYR A 184 6.94 -16.73 -13.13
N MET A 185 6.94 -15.42 -12.90
CA MET A 185 5.87 -14.53 -13.36
C MET A 185 5.86 -14.37 -14.88
N GLN A 186 7.02 -14.48 -15.55
CA GLN A 186 7.10 -14.63 -17.01
C GLN A 186 6.44 -15.92 -17.49
N GLY A 187 6.67 -17.04 -16.81
CA GLY A 187 6.03 -18.32 -17.14
C GLY A 187 4.49 -18.25 -17.13
N LEU A 188 3.91 -17.46 -16.23
CA LEU A 188 2.46 -17.24 -16.17
C LEU A 188 1.91 -16.38 -17.32
N GLN A 189 2.74 -15.58 -17.99
CA GLN A 189 2.34 -14.70 -19.10
C GLN A 189 2.25 -15.42 -20.47
N GLY A 190 2.76 -16.66 -20.56
CA GLY A 190 2.78 -17.44 -21.80
C GLY A 190 3.61 -16.77 -22.91
N ASP A 191 3.12 -16.82 -24.15
CA ASP A 191 3.86 -16.37 -25.35
C ASP A 191 4.14 -14.86 -25.40
N SER A 192 3.44 -14.08 -24.57
CA SER A 192 3.61 -12.62 -24.46
C SER A 192 4.53 -12.19 -23.31
N ALA A 193 5.26 -13.14 -22.72
CA ALA A 193 6.10 -12.92 -21.56
C ALA A 193 7.13 -11.80 -21.77
N LEU A 194 7.12 -10.85 -20.85
CA LEU A 194 8.13 -9.81 -20.75
C LEU A 194 8.89 -9.94 -19.44
N SER A 195 10.21 -9.73 -19.49
CA SER A 195 11.00 -9.57 -18.28
C SER A 195 10.57 -8.29 -17.57
N PHE A 196 10.66 -8.29 -16.24
CA PHE A 196 10.39 -7.09 -15.44
C PHE A 196 11.17 -5.87 -15.92
N ARG A 197 12.38 -6.02 -16.48
CA ARG A 197 13.14 -4.87 -17.02
C ARG A 197 12.41 -4.11 -18.15
N GLN A 198 11.44 -4.74 -18.79
CA GLN A 198 10.63 -4.17 -19.87
C GLN A 198 9.31 -3.58 -19.36
N TYR A 199 9.00 -3.73 -18.08
CA TYR A 199 7.81 -3.15 -17.47
C TYR A 199 8.01 -1.65 -17.27
N THR A 200 6.96 -0.88 -17.48
CA THR A 200 7.00 0.59 -17.35
C THR A 200 7.31 0.99 -15.91
N ASN A 201 6.71 0.30 -14.94
CA ASN A 201 6.78 0.64 -13.52
C ASN A 201 7.88 -0.12 -12.77
N TYR A 202 8.67 -0.97 -13.44
CA TYR A 202 9.74 -1.73 -12.79
C TYR A 202 10.81 -0.88 -12.08
N PRO A 203 11.22 0.29 -12.59
CA PRO A 203 12.19 1.13 -11.88
C PRO A 203 11.73 1.52 -10.46
N LEU A 204 10.42 1.61 -10.20
CA LEU A 204 9.89 1.88 -8.85
C LEU A 204 10.24 0.75 -7.89
N TYR A 205 9.90 -0.49 -8.28
CA TYR A 205 10.18 -1.69 -7.48
C TYR A 205 11.68 -1.99 -7.39
N ASP A 206 12.40 -1.88 -8.50
CA ASP A 206 13.84 -2.18 -8.54
C ASP A 206 14.64 -1.21 -7.68
N ARG A 207 14.29 0.09 -7.66
CA ARG A 207 14.90 1.05 -6.76
C ARG A 207 14.65 0.71 -5.29
N ALA A 208 13.41 0.47 -4.90
CA ALA A 208 13.05 0.13 -3.53
C ALA A 208 13.73 -1.17 -3.06
N PHE A 209 13.69 -2.22 -3.90
CA PHE A 209 14.37 -3.48 -3.64
C PHE A 209 15.88 -3.30 -3.51
N THR A 210 16.51 -2.51 -4.39
CA THR A 210 17.97 -2.30 -4.35
C THR A 210 18.39 -1.55 -3.09
N VAL A 211 17.63 -0.54 -2.66
CA VAL A 211 17.84 0.16 -1.39
C VAL A 211 17.70 -0.79 -0.21
N TRP A 212 16.62 -1.57 -0.17
CA TRP A 212 16.37 -2.55 0.89
C TRP A 212 17.46 -3.63 0.96
N ASN A 213 17.88 -4.15 -0.20
CA ASN A 213 18.94 -5.14 -0.30
C ASN A 213 20.27 -4.60 0.24
N PHE A 214 20.57 -3.33 -0.02
CA PHE A 214 21.76 -2.68 0.53
C PHE A 214 21.67 -2.51 2.05
N LEU A 215 20.54 -2.00 2.55
CA LEU A 215 20.28 -1.87 3.99
C LEU A 215 20.40 -3.23 4.71
N LYS A 216 19.90 -4.30 4.09
CA LYS A 216 19.90 -5.67 4.63
C LYS A 216 21.30 -6.27 4.72
N HIS A 217 22.10 -6.12 3.66
CA HIS A 217 23.37 -6.84 3.55
C HIS A 217 24.61 -6.04 3.93
N ASN A 218 24.56 -4.70 3.91
CA ASN A 218 25.72 -3.85 4.21
C ASN A 218 26.98 -4.25 3.42
N SER A 219 26.77 -4.78 2.20
CA SER A 219 27.84 -5.35 1.39
C SER A 219 28.31 -4.39 0.31
N LEU A 220 29.60 -4.48 -0.04
CA LEU A 220 30.16 -3.69 -1.13
C LEU A 220 29.48 -4.00 -2.48
N ARG A 221 29.02 -5.23 -2.69
CA ARG A 221 28.27 -5.63 -3.90
C ARG A 221 26.94 -4.90 -4.00
N SER A 222 26.16 -4.89 -2.92
CA SER A 222 24.88 -4.18 -2.88
C SER A 222 25.05 -2.66 -2.99
N TYR A 223 26.09 -2.10 -2.36
CA TYR A 223 26.46 -0.69 -2.51
C TYR A 223 26.76 -0.33 -3.97
N ARG A 224 27.66 -1.09 -4.63
CA ARG A 224 28.03 -0.86 -6.04
C ARG A 224 26.80 -0.95 -6.95
N SER A 225 25.92 -1.92 -6.70
CA SER A 225 24.67 -2.07 -7.45
C SER A 225 23.75 -0.85 -7.25
N LEU A 226 23.54 -0.42 -6.01
CA LEU A 226 22.72 0.76 -5.72
C LEU A 226 23.29 2.03 -6.35
N LYS A 227 24.60 2.25 -6.24
CA LYS A 227 25.28 3.41 -6.79
C LYS A 227 25.26 3.44 -8.31
N GLN A 228 25.40 2.28 -8.96
CA GLN A 228 25.36 2.18 -10.43
C GLN A 228 23.98 2.52 -10.99
N TRP A 229 22.92 1.95 -10.42
CA TRP A 229 21.56 2.06 -10.98
C TRP A 229 20.78 3.24 -10.41
N TYR A 230 21.01 3.61 -9.16
CA TYR A 230 20.30 4.65 -8.43
C TYR A 230 21.26 5.56 -7.65
N PRO A 231 22.22 6.24 -8.31
CA PRO A 231 23.25 7.04 -7.64
C PRO A 231 22.67 8.13 -6.73
N LYS A 232 21.49 8.66 -7.06
CA LYS A 232 20.79 9.67 -6.24
C LYS A 232 20.40 9.15 -4.85
N MET A 233 20.33 7.83 -4.65
CA MET A 233 20.06 7.19 -3.36
C MET A 233 21.30 7.04 -2.49
N VAL A 234 22.48 7.47 -2.95
CA VAL A 234 23.75 7.37 -2.22
C VAL A 234 24.32 8.78 -1.99
N TRP A 235 24.82 8.99 -0.79
CA TRP A 235 25.65 10.13 -0.38
C TRP A 235 26.97 9.60 0.16
N ASP A 236 27.92 9.45 -0.73
CA ASP A 236 29.29 9.03 -0.44
C ASP A 236 30.23 9.78 -1.39
N PRO A 237 30.51 11.07 -1.14
CA PRO A 237 31.28 11.91 -2.07
C PRO A 237 32.75 11.50 -2.17
N GLU A 238 33.26 10.74 -1.19
CA GLU A 238 34.67 10.33 -1.13
C GLU A 238 34.87 8.86 -1.57
N ASP A 239 33.81 8.17 -1.96
CA ASP A 239 33.83 6.76 -2.37
C ASP A 239 34.48 5.83 -1.34
N LYS A 240 34.24 6.11 -0.06
CA LYS A 240 34.91 5.43 1.06
C LYS A 240 34.16 4.24 1.62
N TYR A 241 32.93 3.97 1.17
CA TYR A 241 32.12 2.89 1.72
C TYR A 241 32.85 1.53 1.66
N GLN A 242 32.98 0.87 2.82
CA GLN A 242 33.64 -0.43 2.95
C GLN A 242 32.66 -1.55 3.30
N ASN A 243 33.06 -2.78 3.00
CA ASN A 243 32.23 -3.96 3.27
C ASN A 243 31.98 -4.11 4.78
N GLY A 244 30.70 -4.23 5.17
CA GLY A 244 30.29 -4.34 6.57
C GLY A 244 30.01 -3.00 7.26
N GLU A 245 30.33 -1.86 6.62
CA GLU A 245 29.90 -0.55 7.14
C GLU A 245 28.38 -0.41 7.06
N SER A 246 27.79 0.27 8.04
CA SER A 246 26.34 0.47 8.05
C SER A 246 25.90 1.26 6.81
N ALA A 247 24.99 0.68 6.01
CA ALA A 247 24.39 1.32 4.85
C ALA A 247 23.71 2.66 5.21
N LEU A 248 23.30 2.84 6.47
CA LEU A 248 22.71 4.08 6.98
C LEU A 248 23.69 5.26 6.95
N SER A 249 25.00 5.05 6.87
CA SER A 249 25.95 6.16 6.75
C SER A 249 25.83 6.87 5.39
N VAL A 250 25.54 6.12 4.32
CA VAL A 250 25.60 6.62 2.94
C VAL A 250 24.27 6.62 2.21
N VAL A 251 23.27 5.81 2.60
CA VAL A 251 21.98 5.77 1.89
C VAL A 251 21.15 7.03 2.13
N LYS A 252 20.55 7.60 1.10
CA LYS A 252 19.58 8.70 1.23
C LYS A 252 18.18 8.13 1.46
N LEU A 253 17.93 7.72 2.69
CA LEU A 253 16.61 7.28 3.14
C LEU A 253 15.97 8.38 3.98
N ASP A 254 14.90 8.98 3.46
CA ASP A 254 14.12 10.03 4.11
C ASP A 254 12.61 9.75 4.02
N GLU A 255 11.81 10.55 4.72
CA GLU A 255 10.34 10.46 4.70
C GLU A 255 9.79 10.57 3.27
N LYS A 256 10.36 11.44 2.44
CA LYS A 256 9.92 11.62 1.05
C LYS A 256 10.03 10.33 0.25
N PHE A 257 11.14 9.61 0.37
CA PHE A 257 11.32 8.33 -0.30
C PHE A 257 10.37 7.25 0.22
N ILE A 258 10.11 7.22 1.53
CA ILE A 258 9.14 6.29 2.12
C ILE A 258 7.75 6.54 1.56
N LEU A 259 7.31 7.80 1.56
CA LEU A 259 5.99 8.19 1.02
C LEU A 259 5.89 7.88 -0.47
N ASP A 260 6.94 8.17 -1.26
CA ASP A 260 7.00 7.82 -2.68
C ASP A 260 6.84 6.30 -2.90
N CYS A 261 7.44 5.48 -2.04
CA CYS A 261 7.27 4.03 -2.11
C CYS A 261 5.84 3.60 -1.76
N LEU A 262 5.26 4.15 -0.69
CA LEU A 262 3.88 3.84 -0.28
C LEU A 262 2.86 4.26 -1.34
N ASP A 263 3.10 5.39 -2.00
CA ASP A 263 2.21 5.95 -2.99
C ASP A 263 2.33 5.27 -4.34
N ASN A 264 3.52 4.82 -4.75
CA ASN A 264 3.76 4.42 -6.14
C ASN A 264 4.14 2.95 -6.35
N LEU A 265 4.55 2.19 -5.32
CA LEU A 265 4.95 0.79 -5.53
C LEU A 265 3.83 -0.10 -6.07
N HIS A 266 2.57 0.24 -5.76
CA HIS A 266 1.41 -0.50 -6.26
C HIS A 266 1.36 -0.53 -7.80
N LEU A 267 1.85 0.51 -8.49
CA LEU A 267 1.84 0.60 -9.95
C LEU A 267 2.65 -0.52 -10.63
N PHE A 268 3.75 -0.97 -10.00
CA PHE A 268 4.49 -2.13 -10.48
C PHE A 268 3.67 -3.41 -10.33
N PHE A 269 3.02 -3.59 -9.18
CA PHE A 269 2.22 -4.78 -8.91
C PHE A 269 0.93 -4.80 -9.74
N ASP A 270 0.34 -3.65 -10.06
CA ASP A 270 -0.78 -3.56 -10.98
C ASP A 270 -0.38 -4.01 -12.39
N GLU A 271 0.76 -3.51 -12.90
CA GLU A 271 1.29 -3.94 -14.21
C GLU A 271 1.61 -5.44 -14.22
N LEU A 272 2.20 -5.95 -13.13
CA LEU A 272 2.47 -7.37 -12.94
C LEU A 272 1.21 -8.21 -12.97
N CYS A 273 0.18 -7.83 -12.22
CA CYS A 273 -1.07 -8.58 -12.15
C CYS A 273 -1.87 -8.49 -13.45
N ALA A 274 -1.82 -7.35 -14.14
CA ALA A 274 -2.41 -7.21 -15.48
C ALA A 274 -1.78 -8.16 -16.48
N ARG A 275 -0.45 -8.28 -16.49
CA ARG A 275 0.26 -9.16 -17.42
C ARG A 275 0.14 -10.64 -17.06
N SER A 276 0.31 -11.00 -15.78
CA SER A 276 0.33 -12.39 -15.34
C SER A 276 -1.06 -13.00 -15.13
N PHE A 277 -2.08 -12.20 -14.82
CA PHE A 277 -3.41 -12.69 -14.46
C PHE A 277 -4.55 -12.06 -15.28
N GLY A 278 -4.26 -11.11 -16.16
CA GLY A 278 -5.29 -10.37 -16.90
C GLY A 278 -6.16 -9.48 -16.02
N GLU A 279 -5.69 -9.14 -14.81
CA GLU A 279 -6.43 -8.29 -13.88
C GLU A 279 -6.37 -6.81 -14.30
N ASN A 280 -7.49 -6.11 -14.20
CA ASN A 280 -7.52 -4.66 -14.33
C ASN A 280 -7.60 -4.05 -12.91
N ALA A 281 -6.63 -3.20 -12.57
CA ALA A 281 -6.52 -2.63 -11.22
C ALA A 281 -7.62 -1.60 -10.88
N GLU A 282 -8.16 -0.91 -11.89
CA GLU A 282 -9.31 0.01 -11.72
C GLU A 282 -10.58 -0.80 -11.46
N ASP A 283 -10.80 -1.85 -12.24
CA ASP A 283 -11.92 -2.77 -12.06
C ASP A 283 -11.87 -3.49 -10.72
N ALA A 284 -10.68 -3.91 -10.30
CA ALA A 284 -10.46 -4.59 -9.03
C ALA A 284 -10.92 -3.76 -7.82
N GLN A 285 -11.13 -2.45 -7.95
CA GLN A 285 -11.65 -1.63 -6.85
C GLN A 285 -13.15 -1.82 -6.60
N TRP A 286 -13.91 -2.41 -7.52
CA TRP A 286 -15.37 -2.49 -7.42
C TRP A 286 -16.00 -3.72 -8.08
N ASP A 287 -15.31 -4.40 -9.01
CA ASP A 287 -15.84 -5.51 -9.82
C ASP A 287 -15.85 -6.86 -9.07
N TYR A 288 -16.38 -6.84 -7.86
CA TYR A 288 -16.58 -8.02 -7.03
C TYR A 288 -17.91 -7.94 -6.27
N ASP A 289 -18.48 -9.09 -5.94
CA ASP A 289 -19.80 -9.18 -5.30
C ASP A 289 -19.89 -8.37 -3.99
N ASP A 290 -18.90 -8.54 -3.09
CA ASP A 290 -18.91 -7.90 -1.76
C ASP A 290 -18.98 -6.37 -1.86
N TYR A 291 -18.40 -5.74 -2.90
CA TYR A 291 -18.43 -4.28 -3.07
C TYR A 291 -19.87 -3.76 -3.10
N PHE A 292 -20.72 -4.42 -3.89
CA PHE A 292 -22.09 -3.99 -4.06
C PHE A 292 -22.93 -4.33 -2.83
N GLU A 293 -22.66 -5.48 -2.19
CA GLU A 293 -23.30 -5.83 -0.92
C GLU A 293 -22.98 -4.80 0.16
N GLU A 294 -21.71 -4.44 0.35
CA GLU A 294 -21.28 -3.44 1.34
C GLU A 294 -21.93 -2.08 1.10
N VAL A 295 -21.97 -1.60 -0.15
CA VAL A 295 -22.63 -0.32 -0.48
C VAL A 295 -24.11 -0.33 -0.08
N VAL A 296 -24.81 -1.43 -0.37
CA VAL A 296 -26.23 -1.56 -0.02
C VAL A 296 -26.45 -1.76 1.47
N GLN A 297 -25.60 -2.55 2.12
CA GLN A 297 -25.70 -2.81 3.55
C GLN A 297 -25.48 -1.53 4.34
N ASN A 298 -24.46 -0.74 3.99
CA ASN A 298 -24.24 0.57 4.60
C ASN A 298 -25.46 1.49 4.47
N GLN A 299 -26.16 1.47 3.32
CA GLN A 299 -27.38 2.25 3.13
C GLN A 299 -28.55 1.73 3.97
N ILE A 300 -28.67 0.41 4.11
CA ILE A 300 -29.66 -0.23 4.97
C ILE A 300 -29.40 0.17 6.42
N ASP A 301 -28.16 0.09 6.88
CA ASP A 301 -27.78 0.39 8.26
C ASP A 301 -28.09 1.85 8.61
N VAL A 302 -27.80 2.79 7.70
CA VAL A 302 -28.18 4.21 7.88
C VAL A 302 -29.69 4.41 8.02
N ILE A 303 -30.51 3.61 7.34
CA ILE A 303 -31.98 3.75 7.36
C ILE A 303 -32.60 3.02 8.56
N VAL A 304 -32.13 1.81 8.84
CA VAL A 304 -32.72 0.88 9.81
C VAL A 304 -32.13 1.08 11.21
N ASN A 305 -30.86 1.47 11.30
CA ASN A 305 -30.19 1.81 12.55
C ASN A 305 -29.47 3.19 12.47
N PRO A 306 -30.22 4.30 12.31
CA PRO A 306 -29.65 5.63 12.11
C PRO A 306 -28.84 6.17 13.30
N LEU A 307 -28.92 5.53 14.46
CA LEU A 307 -28.25 5.98 15.68
C LEU A 307 -27.08 5.07 16.11
N ASP A 308 -26.81 3.99 15.38
CA ASP A 308 -25.77 3.01 15.71
C ASP A 308 -25.86 2.53 17.18
N LEU A 309 -27.10 2.42 17.71
CA LEU A 309 -27.43 2.05 19.10
C LEU A 309 -27.75 0.56 19.24
#